data_AF-A0A445G903-F1
#
_entry.id   AF-A0A445G903-F1
#
_cell.length_a   1.000
_cell.length_b   1.000
_cell.length_c   1.000
_cell.angle_alpha   90.00
_cell.angle_beta   90.00
_cell.angle_gamma   90.00
#
_symmetry.space_group_name_H-M   'P 1'
#
loop_
_entity.id
_entity.type
_entity.pdbx_description
1 polymer ?
#
loop_
_entity_poly.entity_id
_entity_poly.type
_entity_poly.pdbx_seq_one_letter_code
_entity_poly.pdbx_strand_id
1 'polypeptide(L)'
;MILKFHDDPTVNGFEIVVFLRLVWLSSAPLLHYYSAPDQKFVEDRNYVTVKSRVLSPEFRGCMVSAFLSHHFSEVMDYGFTADMETELDNVSGGLTEWKGLLRDYWTRFKSYCERTSNVHIHQVEKMLEKKFGDYLFASLPDQSRVCPSCMEGTLIFKVSRFGAGYFIGCDQHPRCNVVHVMYYIAHVIYC
;
A
#
# COMPACT_ATOMS: atom_id res chain seq x y z
N MET A 1 -20.19 -0.06 -16.77
CA MET A 1 -20.37 -1.43 -16.25
C MET A 1 -19.87 -1.44 -14.81
N ILE A 2 -20.65 -0.82 -13.91
CA ILE A 2 -20.37 -0.74 -12.47
C ILE A 2 -21.61 -1.38 -11.85
N LEU A 3 -21.54 -2.69 -11.56
CA LEU A 3 -22.65 -3.37 -10.94
C LEU A 3 -22.73 -2.94 -9.48
N LYS A 4 -23.87 -2.36 -9.12
CA LYS A 4 -24.27 -2.07 -7.73
C LYS A 4 -24.34 -3.39 -6.96
N PHE A 5 -23.40 -3.59 -6.04
CA PHE A 5 -23.52 -4.58 -4.97
C PHE A 5 -24.23 -3.90 -3.79
N HIS A 6 -25.52 -4.19 -3.65
CA HIS A 6 -26.35 -3.80 -2.51
C HIS A 6 -26.68 -5.08 -1.72
N ASP A 7 -26.60 -4.98 -0.38
CA ASP A 7 -27.03 -5.93 0.66
C ASP A 7 -26.05 -7.01 1.20
N ASP A 8 -25.07 -6.60 2.03
CA ASP A 8 -24.63 -7.35 3.24
C ASP A 8 -24.07 -6.34 4.27
N PRO A 9 -24.61 -6.25 5.50
CA PRO A 9 -24.25 -5.21 6.48
C PRO A 9 -22.98 -5.49 7.30
N THR A 10 -22.26 -6.59 7.08
CA THR A 10 -21.12 -6.98 7.96
C THR A 10 -19.76 -7.03 7.30
N VAL A 11 -19.70 -6.88 5.98
CA VAL A 11 -18.43 -6.74 5.24
C VAL A 11 -18.61 -5.60 4.25
N ASN A 12 -17.95 -4.47 4.48
CA ASN A 12 -17.96 -3.36 3.53
C ASN A 12 -17.24 -3.81 2.24
N GLY A 13 -17.98 -4.40 1.30
CA GLY A 13 -17.52 -4.76 -0.05
C GLY A 13 -16.88 -3.59 -0.81
N PHE A 14 -17.12 -2.36 -0.33
CA PHE A 14 -16.44 -1.14 -0.77
C PHE A 14 -14.91 -1.21 -0.62
N GLU A 15 -14.39 -1.83 0.45
CA GLU A 15 -12.94 -1.91 0.67
C GLU A 15 -12.26 -2.96 -0.22
N ILE A 16 -12.97 -4.02 -0.59
CA ILE A 16 -12.46 -5.10 -1.47
C ILE A 16 -12.45 -4.65 -2.93
N VAL A 17 -13.49 -3.94 -3.37
CA VAL A 17 -13.51 -3.31 -4.70
C VAL A 17 -12.42 -2.25 -4.80
N VAL A 18 -12.21 -1.47 -3.73
CA VAL A 18 -11.08 -0.53 -3.60
C VAL A 18 -9.74 -1.25 -3.68
N PHE A 19 -9.61 -2.43 -3.08
CA PHE A 19 -8.37 -3.21 -3.08
C PHE A 19 -8.07 -3.76 -4.48
N LEU A 20 -9.06 -4.37 -5.12
CA LEU A 20 -8.98 -4.83 -6.51
C LEU A 20 -8.64 -3.69 -7.47
N ARG A 21 -9.26 -2.52 -7.27
CA ARG A 21 -8.96 -1.32 -8.06
C ARG A 21 -7.56 -0.83 -7.77
N LEU A 22 -7.14 -0.64 -6.51
CA LEU A 22 -5.78 -0.21 -6.15
C LEU A 22 -4.69 -1.13 -6.69
N VAL A 23 -4.94 -2.44 -6.71
CA VAL A 23 -4.02 -3.41 -7.30
C VAL A 23 -3.95 -3.21 -8.81
N TRP A 24 -5.09 -3.10 -9.50
CA TRP A 24 -5.18 -2.74 -10.93
C TRP A 24 -4.50 -1.38 -11.25
N LEU A 25 -4.65 -0.39 -10.37
CA LEU A 25 -4.04 0.95 -10.43
C LEU A 25 -2.51 0.94 -10.20
N SER A 26 -1.95 -0.14 -9.64
CA SER A 26 -0.51 -0.25 -9.36
C SER A 26 0.27 -1.00 -10.46
N SER A 27 -0.42 -1.83 -11.24
CA SER A 27 0.15 -2.69 -12.28
C SER A 27 0.12 -2.07 -13.69
N ALA A 28 -0.62 -0.95 -13.87
CA ALA A 28 -0.76 -0.29 -15.17
C ALA A 28 0.36 0.75 -15.40
N PRO A 29 1.26 0.55 -16.38
CA PRO A 29 2.40 1.45 -16.63
C PRO A 29 2.01 2.82 -17.23
N LEU A 30 0.71 3.09 -17.44
CA LEU A 30 0.22 4.30 -18.09
C LEU A 30 -0.78 5.05 -17.20
N LEU A 31 -0.24 5.87 -16.29
CA LEU A 31 -0.99 6.83 -15.45
C LEU A 31 -1.85 7.84 -16.27
N HIS A 32 -1.68 7.89 -17.60
CA HIS A 32 -2.40 8.78 -18.52
C HIS A 32 -3.87 8.39 -18.79
N TYR A 33 -4.34 7.22 -18.34
CA TYR A 33 -5.68 6.70 -18.65
C TYR A 33 -6.61 6.54 -17.43
N TYR A 34 -6.26 7.12 -16.28
CA TYR A 34 -7.14 7.02 -15.11
C TYR A 34 -8.46 7.74 -15.32
N SER A 35 -9.55 7.06 -14.97
CA SER A 35 -10.84 7.72 -14.83
C SER A 35 -10.76 8.73 -13.68
N ALA A 36 -11.39 9.90 -13.84
CA ALA A 36 -11.33 10.98 -12.84
C ALA A 36 -11.68 10.54 -11.39
N PRO A 37 -12.65 9.62 -11.16
CA PRO A 37 -12.94 9.11 -9.81
C PRO A 37 -11.77 8.33 -9.19
N ASP A 38 -10.99 7.60 -10.00
CA ASP A 38 -9.88 6.76 -9.52
C ASP A 38 -8.69 7.60 -9.13
N GLN A 39 -8.38 8.57 -9.97
CA GLN A 39 -7.37 9.56 -9.68
C GLN A 39 -7.67 10.30 -8.36
N LYS A 40 -8.91 10.79 -8.20
CA LYS A 40 -9.31 11.49 -6.99
C LYS A 40 -9.22 10.60 -5.73
N PHE A 41 -9.54 9.32 -5.86
CA PHE A 41 -9.46 8.38 -4.74
C PHE A 41 -8.05 8.16 -4.21
N VAL A 42 -7.06 8.02 -5.10
CA VAL A 42 -5.65 7.85 -4.69
C VAL A 42 -5.03 9.16 -4.20
N GLU A 43 -5.48 10.30 -4.74
CA GLU A 43 -5.11 11.63 -4.26
C GLU A 43 -5.66 11.91 -2.86
N ASP A 44 -6.96 11.68 -2.63
CA ASP A 44 -7.63 11.92 -1.33
C ASP A 44 -6.99 11.11 -0.17
N ARG A 45 -6.27 10.03 -0.49
CA ARG A 45 -5.53 9.19 0.47
C ARG A 45 -4.04 9.55 0.59
N ASN A 46 -3.56 10.57 -0.11
CA ASN A 46 -2.15 10.96 -0.18
C ASN A 46 -1.24 9.82 -0.66
N TYR A 47 -1.70 9.01 -1.63
CA TYR A 47 -0.84 8.01 -2.29
C TYR A 47 -0.10 8.59 -3.48
N VAL A 48 -0.69 9.60 -4.11
CA VAL A 48 -0.12 10.33 -5.24
C VAL A 48 -0.43 11.81 -5.08
N THR A 49 0.34 12.63 -5.79
CA THR A 49 0.10 14.06 -5.94
C THR A 49 0.11 14.43 -7.42
N VAL A 50 -0.65 15.44 -7.82
CA VAL A 50 -0.63 15.96 -9.18
C VAL A 50 0.28 17.17 -9.24
N LYS A 51 1.38 17.05 -9.97
CA LYS A 51 2.29 18.16 -10.28
C LYS A 51 2.31 18.36 -11.78
N SER A 52 1.93 19.55 -12.24
CA SER A 52 1.91 19.88 -13.68
C SER A 52 1.14 18.87 -14.55
N ARG A 53 -0.01 18.38 -14.06
CA ARG A 53 -0.83 17.33 -14.69
C ARG A 53 -0.18 15.94 -14.76
N VAL A 54 0.92 15.73 -14.06
CA VAL A 54 1.56 14.42 -13.91
C VAL A 54 1.28 13.89 -12.50
N LEU A 55 0.77 12.67 -12.42
CA LEU A 55 0.64 11.95 -11.16
C LEU A 55 2.02 11.48 -10.70
N SER A 56 2.43 11.93 -9.52
CA SER A 56 3.70 11.56 -8.89
C SER A 56 3.41 10.76 -7.62
N PRO A 57 4.09 9.63 -7.38
CA PRO A 57 3.88 8.84 -6.17
C PRO A 57 4.34 9.63 -4.94
N GLU A 58 3.52 9.59 -3.89
CA GLU A 58 3.91 10.04 -2.55
C GLU A 58 4.60 8.89 -1.80
N PHE A 59 5.44 9.20 -0.82
CA PHE A 59 6.17 8.17 -0.07
C PHE A 59 5.22 7.17 0.61
N ARG A 60 4.07 7.65 1.12
CA ARG A 60 3.00 6.80 1.65
C ARG A 60 2.50 5.80 0.60
N GLY A 61 2.27 6.26 -0.63
CA GLY A 61 1.89 5.40 -1.75
C GLY A 61 2.93 4.32 -2.01
N CYS A 62 4.23 4.68 -1.98
CA CYS A 62 5.30 3.70 -2.14
C CYS A 62 5.38 2.66 -1.04
N MET A 63 5.13 3.03 0.22
CA MET A 63 5.07 2.05 1.30
C MET A 63 3.89 1.09 1.17
N VAL A 64 2.70 1.60 0.79
CA VAL A 64 1.53 0.76 0.56
C VAL A 64 1.79 -0.19 -0.61
N SER A 65 2.33 0.31 -1.72
CA SER A 65 2.69 -0.51 -2.88
C SER A 65 3.70 -1.60 -2.48
N ALA A 66 4.76 -1.26 -1.75
CA ALA A 66 5.74 -2.22 -1.27
C ALA A 66 5.13 -3.31 -0.37
N PHE A 67 4.22 -2.93 0.52
CA PHE A 67 3.50 -3.86 1.38
C PHE A 67 2.63 -4.82 0.57
N LEU A 68 1.87 -4.30 -0.39
CA LEU A 68 1.00 -5.10 -1.26
C LEU A 68 1.83 -6.05 -2.14
N SER A 69 2.90 -5.57 -2.77
CA SER A 69 3.79 -6.44 -3.57
C SER A 69 4.40 -7.57 -2.75
N HIS A 70 4.67 -7.35 -1.46
CA HIS A 70 5.27 -8.37 -0.61
C HIS A 70 4.25 -9.42 -0.11
N HIS A 71 3.07 -8.98 0.31
CA HIS A 71 2.08 -9.87 0.95
C HIS A 71 0.96 -10.36 0.02
N PHE A 72 0.74 -9.69 -1.10
CA PHE A 72 -0.33 -9.95 -2.06
C PHE A 72 0.23 -10.11 -3.48
N SER A 73 1.40 -10.75 -3.62
CA SER A 73 2.15 -10.82 -4.87
C SER A 73 1.38 -11.39 -6.06
N GLU A 74 0.52 -12.40 -5.85
CA GLU A 74 -0.33 -12.96 -6.92
C GLU A 74 -1.35 -11.92 -7.40
N VAL A 75 -2.02 -11.21 -6.48
CA VAL A 75 -3.03 -10.22 -6.86
C VAL A 75 -2.36 -9.04 -7.57
N MET A 76 -1.15 -8.67 -7.12
CA MET A 76 -0.32 -7.60 -7.70
C MET A 76 0.37 -7.99 -9.01
N ASP A 77 0.25 -9.24 -9.44
CA ASP A 77 0.84 -9.69 -10.68
C ASP A 77 0.03 -9.18 -11.88
N TYR A 78 0.74 -8.77 -12.93
CA TYR A 78 0.11 -8.28 -14.14
C TYR A 78 -0.73 -9.37 -14.84
N GLY A 79 -0.23 -10.61 -14.85
CA GLY A 79 -0.92 -11.77 -15.44
C GLY A 79 -2.24 -12.04 -14.73
N PHE A 80 -2.24 -12.04 -13.39
CA PHE A 80 -3.46 -12.21 -12.62
C PHE A 80 -4.54 -11.18 -12.97
N THR A 81 -4.13 -9.92 -13.15
CA THR A 81 -5.06 -8.83 -13.46
C THR A 81 -5.62 -8.98 -14.88
N ALA A 82 -4.78 -9.34 -15.86
CA ALA A 82 -5.20 -9.58 -17.23
C ALA A 82 -6.13 -10.81 -17.36
N ASP A 83 -5.84 -11.87 -16.61
CA ASP A 83 -6.66 -13.07 -16.56
C ASP A 83 -8.04 -12.76 -15.94
N MET A 84 -8.08 -11.92 -14.90
CA MET A 84 -9.35 -11.52 -14.28
C MET A 84 -10.26 -10.74 -15.23
N GLU A 85 -9.72 -9.79 -16.00
CA GLU A 85 -10.50 -9.06 -17.02
C GLU A 85 -11.06 -10.03 -18.07
N THR A 86 -10.24 -10.98 -18.52
CA THR A 86 -10.67 -12.03 -19.46
C THR A 86 -11.81 -12.87 -18.89
N GLU A 87 -11.73 -13.25 -17.62
CA GLU A 87 -12.81 -13.99 -16.95
C GLU A 87 -14.09 -13.16 -16.79
N LEU A 88 -13.99 -11.85 -16.52
CA LEU A 88 -15.14 -10.95 -16.46
C LEU A 88 -15.82 -10.78 -17.83
N ASP A 89 -15.04 -10.73 -18.91
CA ASP A 89 -15.55 -10.74 -20.27
C ASP A 89 -16.25 -12.07 -20.60
N ASN A 90 -15.67 -13.20 -20.18
CA ASN A 90 -16.30 -14.53 -20.34
C ASN A 90 -17.64 -14.64 -19.60
N VAL A 91 -17.73 -14.10 -18.38
CA VAL A 91 -19.01 -14.02 -17.64
C VAL A 91 -20.03 -13.18 -18.42
N SER A 92 -19.61 -12.05 -18.97
CA SER A 92 -20.46 -11.16 -19.76
C SER A 92 -20.96 -11.83 -21.04
N GLY A 93 -20.13 -12.68 -21.65
CA GLY A 93 -20.47 -13.54 -22.79
C GLY A 93 -21.25 -14.80 -22.44
N GLY A 94 -21.49 -15.09 -21.15
CA GLY A 94 -22.17 -16.30 -20.69
C GLY A 94 -21.34 -17.60 -20.78
N LEU A 95 -20.03 -17.48 -20.99
CA LEU A 95 -19.09 -18.61 -21.09
C LEU A 95 -18.65 -19.13 -19.71
N THR A 96 -18.62 -18.25 -18.70
CA THR A 96 -18.26 -18.57 -17.31
C THR A 96 -19.41 -18.25 -16.36
N GLU A 97 -19.62 -19.09 -15.34
CA GLU A 97 -20.62 -18.85 -14.29
C GLU A 97 -20.08 -17.87 -13.24
N TRP A 98 -20.80 -16.76 -13.04
CA TRP A 98 -20.31 -15.64 -12.23
C TRP A 98 -20.12 -15.98 -10.75
N LYS A 99 -20.97 -16.84 -10.14
CA LYS A 99 -20.82 -17.21 -8.73
C LYS A 99 -19.59 -18.10 -8.51
N GLY A 100 -19.29 -18.97 -9.47
CA GLY A 100 -18.08 -19.79 -9.51
C GLY A 100 -16.84 -18.90 -9.50
N LEU A 101 -16.76 -17.98 -10.46
CA LEU A 101 -15.66 -17.01 -10.55
C LEU A 101 -15.45 -16.22 -9.24
N LEU A 102 -16.53 -15.66 -8.68
CA LEU A 102 -16.46 -14.90 -7.43
C LEU A 102 -16.02 -15.76 -6.24
N ARG A 103 -16.50 -17.00 -6.15
CA ARG A 103 -16.13 -17.93 -5.07
C ARG A 103 -14.65 -18.27 -5.14
N ASP A 104 -14.13 -18.54 -6.32
CA ASP A 104 -12.74 -18.91 -6.53
C ASP A 104 -11.80 -17.73 -6.26
N TYR A 105 -12.17 -16.53 -6.74
CA TYR A 105 -11.48 -15.30 -6.39
C TYR A 105 -11.48 -15.05 -4.89
N TRP A 106 -12.65 -15.09 -4.24
CA TRP A 106 -12.80 -14.82 -2.82
C TRP A 106 -12.01 -15.80 -1.96
N THR A 107 -12.02 -17.08 -2.31
CA THR A 107 -11.26 -18.12 -1.60
C THR A 107 -9.77 -17.83 -1.62
N ARG A 108 -9.22 -17.45 -2.79
CA ARG A 108 -7.81 -17.06 -2.91
C ARG A 108 -7.51 -15.79 -2.13
N PHE A 109 -8.30 -14.74 -2.34
CA PHE A 109 -8.13 -13.45 -1.67
C PHE A 109 -8.16 -13.56 -0.15
N LYS A 110 -9.13 -14.31 0.39
CA LYS A 110 -9.26 -14.56 1.84
C LYS A 110 -8.01 -15.22 2.41
N SER A 111 -7.40 -16.16 1.69
CA SER A 111 -6.15 -16.80 2.12
C SER A 111 -4.99 -15.82 2.26
N TYR A 112 -4.95 -14.75 1.44
CA TYR A 112 -3.97 -13.69 1.57
C TYR A 112 -4.26 -12.82 2.79
N CYS A 113 -5.52 -12.44 3.01
CA CYS A 113 -5.93 -11.71 4.21
C CYS A 113 -5.58 -12.47 5.49
N GLU A 114 -5.86 -13.77 5.56
CA GLU A 114 -5.56 -14.63 6.72
C GLU A 114 -4.05 -14.76 6.98
N ARG A 115 -3.23 -14.86 5.92
CA ARG A 115 -1.77 -14.85 6.07
C ARG A 115 -1.27 -13.50 6.59
N THR A 116 -1.75 -12.41 6.01
CA THR A 116 -1.34 -11.05 6.36
C THR A 116 -1.85 -10.63 7.74
N SER A 117 -3.02 -11.10 8.19
CA SER A 117 -3.54 -10.79 9.53
C SER A 117 -2.68 -11.32 10.67
N ASN A 118 -1.88 -12.36 10.40
CA ASN A 118 -0.93 -12.92 11.35
C ASN A 118 0.44 -12.19 11.35
N VAL A 119 0.63 -11.19 10.47
CA VAL A 119 1.87 -10.42 10.39
C VAL A 119 1.88 -9.36 11.49
N HIS A 120 2.86 -9.45 12.39
CA HIS A 120 3.06 -8.43 13.41
C HIS A 120 3.56 -7.12 12.78
N ILE A 121 3.11 -5.98 13.31
CA ILE A 121 3.50 -4.65 12.81
C ILE A 121 5.03 -4.44 12.78
N HIS A 122 5.77 -5.05 13.71
CA HIS A 122 7.24 -5.00 13.72
C HIS A 122 7.88 -5.65 12.48
N GLN A 123 7.24 -6.69 11.93
CA GLN A 123 7.70 -7.31 10.69
C GLN A 123 7.49 -6.37 9.50
N VAL A 124 6.36 -5.65 9.48
CA VAL A 124 6.05 -4.63 8.47
C VAL A 124 7.03 -3.46 8.56
N GLU A 125 7.29 -2.95 9.77
CA GLU A 125 8.27 -1.89 10.03
C GLU A 125 9.66 -2.29 9.53
N LYS A 126 10.13 -3.50 9.88
CA LYS A 126 11.42 -4.02 9.40
C LYS A 126 11.48 -4.17 7.88
N MET A 127 10.42 -4.67 7.26
CA MET A 127 10.35 -4.84 5.81
C MET A 127 10.44 -3.47 5.11
N LEU A 128 9.67 -2.48 5.56
CA LEU A 128 9.68 -1.14 5.00
C LEU A 128 10.99 -0.42 5.26
N GLU A 129 11.54 -0.54 6.48
CA GLU A 129 12.84 0.03 6.83
C GLU A 129 13.95 -0.56 5.96
N LYS A 130 13.92 -1.86 5.68
CA LYS A 130 14.88 -2.50 4.78
C LYS A 130 14.76 -1.98 3.34
N LYS A 131 13.53 -1.78 2.84
CA LYS A 131 13.30 -1.33 1.47
C LYS A 131 13.62 0.15 1.26
N PHE A 132 13.31 0.99 2.24
CA PHE A 132 13.39 2.45 2.13
C PHE A 132 14.46 3.06 3.04
N GLY A 133 15.31 2.27 3.68
CA GLY A 133 16.28 2.73 4.69
C GLY A 133 17.15 3.89 4.22
N ASP A 134 17.64 3.81 2.99
CA ASP A 134 18.45 4.87 2.38
C ASP A 134 17.69 6.21 2.31
N TYR A 135 16.38 6.17 2.02
CA TYR A 135 15.52 7.35 1.99
C TYR A 135 15.09 7.81 3.38
N LEU A 136 14.77 6.86 4.26
CA LEU A 136 14.31 7.12 5.63
C LEU A 136 15.38 7.84 6.45
N PHE A 137 16.64 7.42 6.29
CA PHE A 137 17.76 7.87 7.11
C PHE A 137 18.73 8.81 6.39
N ALA A 138 18.47 9.17 5.12
CA ALA A 138 19.29 10.10 4.34
C ALA A 138 19.50 11.47 5.01
N SER A 139 18.50 11.95 5.75
CA SER A 139 18.54 13.26 6.40
C SER A 139 19.21 13.25 7.77
N LEU A 140 19.67 12.10 8.27
CA LEU A 140 20.33 12.02 9.57
C LEU A 140 21.77 12.58 9.49
N PRO A 141 22.19 13.39 10.48
CA PRO A 141 23.58 13.86 10.58
C PRO A 141 24.54 12.66 10.59
N ASP A 142 25.59 12.74 9.77
CA ASP A 142 26.63 11.71 9.62
C ASP A 142 26.10 10.31 9.23
N GLN A 143 24.87 10.21 8.73
CA GLN A 143 24.16 8.93 8.49
C GLN A 143 24.09 8.03 9.74
N SER A 144 24.33 8.62 10.92
CA SER A 144 24.34 7.88 12.17
C SER A 144 22.92 7.71 12.67
N ARG A 145 22.55 6.45 12.95
CA ARG A 145 21.25 6.13 13.55
C ARG A 145 21.25 6.28 15.07
N VAL A 146 22.32 6.81 15.68
CA VAL A 146 22.37 7.04 17.12
C VAL A 146 21.35 8.12 17.51
N CYS A 147 20.56 7.83 18.53
CA CYS A 147 19.54 8.74 19.05
C CYS A 147 20.19 9.98 19.69
N PRO A 148 19.89 11.21 19.22
CA PRO A 148 20.52 12.42 19.76
C PRO A 148 20.01 12.79 21.16
N SER A 149 18.88 12.20 21.60
CA SER A 149 18.29 12.53 22.90
C SER A 149 18.84 11.67 24.04
N CYS A 150 19.15 10.40 23.80
CA CYS A 150 19.65 9.50 24.85
C CYS A 150 21.06 8.97 24.59
N MET A 151 21.62 9.17 23.39
CA MET A 151 22.96 8.71 22.95
C MET A 151 23.22 7.19 23.02
N GLU A 152 22.30 6.41 23.58
CA GLU A 152 22.39 4.95 23.69
C GLU A 152 21.49 4.21 22.69
N GLY A 153 20.33 4.79 22.38
CA GLY A 153 19.33 4.15 21.52
C GLY A 153 19.60 4.33 20.03
N THR A 154 18.95 3.51 19.22
CA THR A 154 18.96 3.59 17.76
C THR A 154 17.63 4.16 17.25
N LEU A 155 17.70 5.08 16.29
CA LEU A 155 16.56 5.60 15.56
C LEU A 155 16.05 4.54 14.58
N ILE A 156 14.78 4.15 14.73
CA ILE A 156 14.09 3.12 13.94
C ILE A 156 12.82 3.69 13.32
N PHE A 157 12.46 3.14 12.16
CA PHE A 157 11.20 3.44 11.50
C PHE A 157 10.04 2.80 12.25
N LYS A 158 8.97 3.58 12.46
CA LYS A 158 7.75 3.12 13.12
C LYS A 158 6.52 3.57 12.34
N VAL A 159 5.51 2.72 12.33
CA VAL A 159 4.19 3.03 11.79
C VAL A 159 3.29 3.51 12.93
N SER A 160 2.56 4.62 12.71
CA SER A 160 1.66 5.16 13.72
C SER A 160 0.49 4.21 13.97
N ARG A 161 0.18 4.00 15.26
CA ARG A 161 -0.99 3.23 15.70
C ARG A 161 -2.28 4.04 15.70
N PHE A 162 -2.16 5.38 15.78
CA PHE A 162 -3.27 6.30 16.03
C PHE A 162 -3.66 7.13 14.81
N GLY A 163 -3.09 6.85 13.63
CA GLY A 163 -3.46 7.57 12.41
C GLY A 163 -2.66 7.16 11.18
N ALA A 164 -2.97 7.81 10.06
CA ALA A 164 -2.27 7.66 8.79
C ALA A 164 -0.91 8.36 8.86
N GLY A 165 0.11 7.65 9.34
CA GLY A 165 1.45 8.22 9.43
C GLY A 165 2.51 7.22 9.84
N TYR A 166 3.74 7.66 9.71
CA TYR A 166 4.96 6.95 10.04
C TYR A 166 5.97 7.98 10.53
N PHE A 167 6.91 7.52 11.32
CA PHE A 167 7.88 8.38 11.97
C PHE A 167 9.15 7.61 12.27
N ILE A 168 10.22 8.34 12.54
CA ILE A 168 11.45 7.78 13.07
C ILE A 168 11.46 8.03 14.57
N GLY A 169 11.63 6.99 15.37
CA GLY A 169 11.64 7.08 16.82
C GLY A 169 12.74 6.24 17.44
N CYS A 170 13.06 6.48 18.70
CA CYS A 170 14.04 5.67 19.42
C CYS A 170 13.48 4.26 19.75
N ASP A 171 14.34 3.25 19.63
CA ASP A 171 14.09 1.86 20.03
C ASP A 171 13.95 1.69 21.56
N GLN A 172 14.55 2.58 22.36
CA GLN A 172 14.47 2.56 23.82
C GLN A 172 13.16 3.12 24.40
N HIS A 173 12.11 3.32 23.60
CA HIS A 173 10.78 3.67 24.11
C HIS A 173 10.27 2.59 25.10
N PRO A 174 9.70 2.94 26.28
CA PRO A 174 9.27 4.28 26.70
C PRO A 174 10.32 5.11 27.45
N ARG A 175 11.55 4.60 27.63
CA ARG A 175 12.64 5.34 28.31
C ARG A 175 13.11 6.55 27.51
N CYS A 176 13.00 6.50 26.18
CA CYS A 176 13.26 7.63 25.29
C CYS A 176 12.10 7.83 24.31
N ASN A 177 11.52 9.03 24.30
CA ASN A 177 10.32 9.38 23.54
C ASN A 177 10.61 10.35 22.39
N VAL A 178 11.87 10.46 21.94
CA VAL A 178 12.20 11.30 20.80
C VAL A 178 11.49 10.79 19.54
N VAL A 179 10.90 11.72 18.80
CA VAL A 179 10.34 11.50 17.48
C VAL A 179 11.08 12.44 16.54
N HIS A 180 11.71 11.88 15.52
CA HIS A 180 12.38 12.62 14.48
C HIS A 180 11.42 12.79 13.30
N VAL A 181 11.21 14.05 12.89
CA VAL A 181 10.39 14.38 11.74
C VAL A 181 11.22 14.14 10.48
N MET A 182 10.70 13.32 9.58
CA MET A 182 11.33 13.12 8.28
C MET A 182 11.07 14.34 7.39
N TYR A 183 12.14 14.95 6.90
CA TYR A 183 12.04 15.93 5.82
C TYR A 183 12.22 15.20 4.49
N TYR A 184 11.17 15.13 3.68
CA TYR A 184 11.27 14.57 2.33
C TYR A 184 12.20 15.45 1.50
N ILE A 185 13.31 14.87 1.08
CA ILE A 185 14.05 15.43 -0.04
C ILE A 185 13.23 15.06 -1.28
N ALA A 186 12.73 16.07 -2.00
CA ALA A 186 11.85 15.93 -3.16
C ALA A 186 12.55 15.34 -4.40
N HIS A 187 13.41 14.34 -4.22
CA HIS A 187 13.90 13.52 -5.32
C HIS A 187 12.91 12.42 -5.61
N VAL A 188 12.80 12.08 -6.89
CA VAL A 188 11.93 11.04 -7.43
C VAL A 188 12.08 9.77 -6.59
N ILE A 189 11.08 9.47 -5.77
CA ILE A 189 10.98 8.18 -5.10
C ILE A 189 10.59 7.21 -6.20
N TYR A 190 11.56 6.46 -6.71
CA TYR A 190 11.27 5.30 -7.54
C TYR A 190 10.73 4.20 -6.61
N CYS A 191 9.40 4.20 -6.48
CA CYS A 191 8.63 2.97 -6.38
C CYS A 191 9.02 2.06 -7.58
#